data_AF-A0A2S0XGY4-F1
#
_entry.id   AF-A0A2S0XGY4-F1
#
_cell.length_a   1.000
_cell.length_b   1.000
_cell.length_c   1.000
_cell.angle_alpha   90.00
_cell.angle_beta   90.00
_cell.angle_gamma   90.00
#
_symmetry.space_group_name_H-M   'P 1'
#
loop_
_entity.id
_entity.type
_entity.pdbx_description
1 polymer ?
#
loop_
_entity_poly.entity_id
_entity_poly.type
_entity_poly.pdbx_seq_one_letter_code
_entity_poly.pdbx_strand_id
1 'polypeptide(L)'
;MRASLKKLSWSAWLQLAGWTVFGTLGCVAFSLAVTFVLFQNAGAEVFDLVLIEATVVPILLAAPLFFYLTLKLRELAIVNHKLVVAASTDALTACLNRGAFSSRVNDVLAREIARRNQRTMGALLVIDADHFKTINDSFGHAEGDVALRVIVAAIQPCLRSDDMLGRLGGEEFAVFLPGASPVNAADIAERIRRSVAEAPFQPAGRLHRLTVSVGGAVFNSPVGFEELFRVADLHLYEAKGAGRNRVELAPMPPDLTPGWLAPSLLN
;
A
#
# COMPACT_ATOMS: atom_id res chain seq x y z
N MET A 1 5.10 16.72 25.86
CA MET A 1 4.96 15.46 26.62
C MET A 1 3.59 15.28 27.28
N ARG A 2 3.08 16.24 28.08
CA ARG A 2 1.75 16.11 28.75
C ARG A 2 0.54 15.94 27.81
N ALA A 3 0.58 16.50 26.60
CA ALA A 3 -0.53 16.41 25.64
C ALA A 3 -0.61 15.06 24.88
N SER A 4 0.52 14.35 24.71
CA SER A 4 0.54 13.05 24.01
C SER A 4 0.09 11.90 24.91
N LEU A 5 0.32 12.00 26.22
CA LEU A 5 -0.05 10.97 27.21
C LEU A 5 -1.55 10.88 27.47
N LYS A 6 -2.30 11.98 27.34
CA LYS A 6 -3.76 12.04 27.57
C LYS A 6 -4.61 11.33 26.51
N LYS A 7 -4.02 10.87 25.40
CA LYS A 7 -4.74 10.26 24.26
C LYS A 7 -4.44 8.77 24.05
N LEU A 8 -3.80 8.09 25.00
CA LEU A 8 -3.48 6.67 24.86
C LEU A 8 -4.68 5.78 25.18
N SER A 9 -4.92 4.76 24.35
CA SER A 9 -5.82 3.67 24.67
C SER A 9 -5.27 2.80 25.80
N TRP A 10 -6.15 2.10 26.51
CA TRP A 10 -5.76 1.17 27.57
C TRP A 10 -4.79 0.07 27.08
N SER A 11 -5.03 -0.46 25.88
CA SER A 11 -4.13 -1.44 25.25
C SER A 11 -2.73 -0.88 24.98
N ALA A 12 -2.63 0.38 24.58
CA ALA A 12 -1.34 1.03 24.34
C ALA A 12 -0.58 1.29 25.66
N TRP A 13 -1.29 1.57 26.75
CA TRP A 13 -0.70 1.66 28.08
C TRP A 13 -0.14 0.32 28.55
N LEU A 14 -0.87 -0.77 28.35
CA LEU A 14 -0.41 -2.12 28.73
C LEU A 14 0.84 -2.53 27.94
N GLN A 15 0.90 -2.25 26.64
CA GLN A 15 2.09 -2.52 25.83
C GLN A 15 3.29 -1.68 26.27
N LEU A 16 3.08 -0.39 26.54
CA LEU A 16 4.13 0.52 27.03
C LEU A 16 4.70 0.05 28.37
N ALA A 17 3.83 -0.29 29.31
CA ALA A 17 4.21 -0.83 30.61
C ALA A 17 4.94 -2.18 30.47
N GLY A 18 4.44 -3.08 29.62
CA GLY A 18 5.05 -4.38 29.37
C GLY A 18 6.48 -4.29 28.85
N TRP A 19 6.72 -3.47 27.82
CA TRP A 19 8.08 -3.27 27.28
C TRP A 19 9.02 -2.59 28.26
N THR A 20 8.51 -1.62 29.04
CA THR A 20 9.30 -0.94 30.06
C THR A 20 9.74 -1.93 31.15
N VAL A 21 8.79 -2.70 31.70
CA VAL A 21 9.06 -3.68 32.74
C VAL A 21 10.01 -4.77 32.23
N PHE A 22 9.76 -5.32 31.04
CA PHE A 22 10.60 -6.36 30.47
C PHE A 22 12.05 -5.89 30.25
N GLY A 23 12.24 -4.71 29.68
CA GLY A 23 13.57 -4.12 29.49
C GLY A 23 14.30 -3.88 30.81
N THR A 24 13.61 -3.30 31.81
CA THR A 24 14.18 -3.07 33.14
C THR A 24 14.57 -4.36 33.85
N LEU A 25 13.71 -5.39 33.81
CA LEU A 25 14.03 -6.69 34.40
C LEU A 25 15.25 -7.34 33.74
N GLY A 26 15.40 -7.20 32.42
CA GLY A 26 16.60 -7.64 31.70
C GLY A 26 17.88 -6.97 32.22
N CYS A 27 17.85 -5.64 32.43
CA CYS A 27 18.98 -4.90 32.99
C CYS A 27 19.30 -5.31 34.44
N VAL A 28 18.28 -5.51 35.28
CA VAL A 28 18.45 -5.99 36.66
C VAL A 28 19.05 -7.39 36.66
N ALA A 29 18.52 -8.32 35.88
CA ALA A 29 19.03 -9.70 35.81
C ALA A 29 20.49 -9.73 35.33
N PHE A 30 20.84 -8.92 34.32
CA PHE A 30 22.22 -8.80 33.85
C PHE A 30 23.14 -8.22 34.93
N SER A 31 22.72 -7.17 35.63
CA SER A 31 23.49 -6.55 36.71
C SER A 31 23.70 -7.50 37.89
N LEU A 32 22.67 -8.27 38.27
CA LEU A 32 22.75 -9.31 39.30
C LEU A 32 23.70 -10.45 38.90
N ALA A 33 23.65 -10.90 37.65
CA ALA A 33 24.54 -11.94 37.14
C ALA A 33 26.01 -11.51 37.16
N VAL A 34 26.30 -10.28 36.70
CA VAL A 34 27.65 -9.70 36.76
C VAL A 34 28.13 -9.56 38.20
N THR A 35 27.27 -9.04 39.08
CA THR A 35 27.56 -8.88 40.52
C THR A 35 27.89 -10.22 41.17
N PHE A 36 27.10 -11.26 40.91
CA PHE A 36 27.32 -12.60 41.44
C PHE A 36 28.71 -13.13 41.03
N VAL A 37 29.07 -13.03 39.75
CA VAL A 37 30.37 -13.51 39.24
C VAL A 37 31.55 -12.78 39.88
N LEU A 38 31.44 -11.46 40.08
CA LEU A 38 32.54 -10.64 40.60
C LEU A 38 32.70 -10.74 42.12
N PHE A 39 31.61 -10.90 42.86
CA PHE A 39 31.60 -10.79 44.34
C PHE A 39 31.23 -12.09 45.07
N GLN A 40 31.09 -13.23 44.38
CA GLN A 40 30.78 -14.53 45.02
C GLN A 40 31.75 -14.94 46.15
N ASN A 41 32.98 -14.43 46.15
CA ASN A 41 34.00 -14.73 47.16
C ASN A 41 34.18 -13.59 48.19
N ALA A 42 33.33 -12.57 48.16
CA ALA A 42 33.37 -11.46 49.12
C ALA A 42 32.72 -11.85 50.46
N GLY A 43 32.98 -11.08 51.51
CA GLY A 43 32.27 -11.22 52.78
C GLY A 43 30.79 -10.88 52.67
N ALA A 44 29.94 -11.51 53.48
CA ALA A 44 28.48 -11.42 53.39
C ALA A 44 27.96 -9.97 53.43
N GLU A 45 28.53 -9.10 54.28
CA GLU A 45 28.11 -7.69 54.38
C GLU A 45 28.38 -6.88 53.09
N VAL A 46 29.50 -7.17 52.41
CA VAL A 46 29.83 -6.51 51.13
C VAL A 46 28.91 -7.03 50.03
N PHE A 47 28.59 -8.33 50.04
CA PHE A 47 27.72 -8.95 49.06
C PHE A 47 26.29 -8.37 49.10
N ASP A 48 25.72 -8.18 50.30
CA ASP A 48 24.38 -7.64 50.48
C ASP A 48 24.25 -6.19 49.97
N LEU A 49 25.24 -5.34 50.24
CA LEU A 49 25.26 -3.95 49.79
C LEU A 49 25.33 -3.85 48.26
N VAL A 50 26.18 -4.67 47.63
CA VAL A 50 26.32 -4.68 46.16
C VAL A 50 25.08 -5.25 45.50
N LEU A 51 24.38 -6.21 46.12
CA LEU A 51 23.11 -6.74 45.60
C LEU A 51 22.00 -5.68 45.54
N ILE A 52 21.92 -4.82 46.57
CA ILE A 52 21.00 -3.68 46.60
C ILE A 52 21.34 -2.71 45.48
N GLU A 53 22.62 -2.35 45.30
CA GLU A 53 23.07 -1.45 44.23
C GLU A 53 22.74 -2.01 42.84
N ALA A 54 23.07 -3.28 42.60
CA ALA A 54 22.81 -4.00 41.35
C ALA A 54 21.32 -4.18 41.02
N THR A 55 20.43 -3.94 41.99
CA THR A 55 18.98 -3.93 41.77
C THR A 55 18.45 -2.51 41.60
N VAL A 56 18.82 -1.61 42.51
CA VAL A 56 18.25 -0.26 42.59
C VAL A 56 18.72 0.61 41.44
N VAL A 57 20.01 0.58 41.09
CA VAL A 57 20.58 1.44 40.06
C VAL A 57 20.00 1.14 38.67
N PRO A 58 19.91 -0.14 38.22
CA PRO A 58 19.25 -0.44 36.96
C PRO A 58 17.77 -0.07 36.95
N ILE A 59 17.03 -0.20 38.06
CA ILE A 59 15.62 0.23 38.11
C ILE A 59 15.52 1.75 37.91
N LEU A 60 16.31 2.53 38.65
CA LEU A 60 16.27 3.99 38.59
C LEU A 60 16.69 4.56 37.23
N LEU A 61 17.58 3.89 36.50
CA LEU A 61 18.05 4.35 35.20
C LEU A 61 17.28 3.71 34.03
N ALA A 62 17.12 2.40 34.03
CA ALA A 62 16.55 1.67 32.91
C ALA A 62 15.03 1.88 32.79
N ALA A 63 14.28 1.92 33.90
CA ALA A 63 12.83 2.13 33.84
C ALA A 63 12.43 3.46 33.16
N PRO A 64 12.94 4.65 33.57
CA PRO A 64 12.60 5.89 32.89
C PRO A 64 13.17 5.95 31.46
N LEU A 65 14.33 5.34 31.20
CA LEU A 65 14.92 5.28 29.86
C LEU A 65 14.05 4.44 28.90
N PHE A 66 13.69 3.21 29.27
CA PHE A 66 12.82 2.36 28.44
C PHE A 66 11.45 3.00 28.25
N PHE A 67 10.87 3.58 29.30
CA PHE A 67 9.61 4.31 29.19
C PHE A 67 9.71 5.45 28.16
N TYR A 68 10.76 6.27 28.25
CA TYR A 68 11.00 7.36 27.30
C TYR A 68 11.24 6.85 25.87
N LEU A 69 12.05 5.80 25.71
CA LEU A 69 12.37 5.21 24.42
C LEU A 69 11.12 4.64 23.74
N THR A 70 10.31 3.85 24.46
CA THR A 70 9.07 3.29 23.91
C THR A 70 8.06 4.38 23.56
N LEU A 71 7.96 5.46 24.37
CA LEU A 71 7.16 6.62 24.01
C LEU A 71 7.62 7.27 22.69
N LYS A 72 8.93 7.44 22.52
CA LYS A 72 9.52 8.07 21.32
C LYS A 72 9.39 7.21 20.08
N LEU A 73 9.63 5.91 20.18
CA LEU A 73 9.43 4.96 19.08
C LEU A 73 7.98 4.96 18.61
N ARG A 74 7.02 5.01 19.54
CA ARG A 74 5.59 5.11 19.20
C ARG A 74 5.23 6.45 18.56
N GLU A 75 5.74 7.56 19.07
CA GLU A 75 5.55 8.89 18.47
C GLU A 75 6.07 8.90 17.03
N LEU A 76 7.28 8.38 16.80
CA LEU A 76 7.88 8.25 15.48
C LEU A 76 7.03 7.37 14.56
N ALA A 77 6.54 6.23 15.04
CA ALA A 77 5.66 5.36 14.27
C ALA A 77 4.36 6.06 13.84
N ILE A 78 3.73 6.83 14.74
CA ILE A 78 2.51 7.59 14.44
C ILE A 78 2.79 8.70 13.41
N VAL A 79 3.87 9.45 13.59
CA VAL A 79 4.25 10.52 12.65
C VAL A 79 4.57 9.92 11.28
N ASN A 80 5.32 8.82 11.24
CA ASN A 80 5.64 8.12 10.00
C ASN A 80 4.36 7.63 9.29
N HIS A 81 3.42 7.04 10.03
CA HIS A 81 2.13 6.65 9.45
C HIS A 81 1.36 7.83 8.88
N LYS A 82 1.33 8.98 9.58
CA LYS A 82 0.71 10.20 9.06
C LYS A 82 1.40 10.73 7.80
N LEU A 83 2.73 10.64 7.72
CA LEU A 83 3.47 11.01 6.52
C LEU A 83 3.12 10.09 5.35
N VAL A 84 3.04 8.78 5.58
CA VAL A 84 2.62 7.81 4.56
C VAL A 84 1.20 8.10 4.08
N VAL A 85 0.27 8.41 4.98
CA VAL A 85 -1.11 8.78 4.63
C VAL A 85 -1.16 10.12 3.90
N ALA A 86 -0.40 11.13 4.33
CA ALA A 86 -0.32 12.42 3.65
C ALA A 86 0.30 12.27 2.24
N ALA A 87 1.22 11.33 2.08
CA ALA A 87 1.82 10.98 0.81
C ALA A 87 0.97 9.98 -0.01
N SER A 88 -0.26 9.63 0.41
CA SER A 88 -1.07 8.59 -0.24
C SER A 88 -1.54 8.90 -1.66
N THR A 89 -1.29 10.12 -2.14
CA THR A 89 -1.66 10.55 -3.49
C THR A 89 -0.43 10.88 -4.32
N ASP A 90 -0.54 10.64 -5.62
CA ASP A 90 0.45 11.05 -6.61
C ASP A 90 0.44 12.58 -6.77
N ALA A 91 1.60 13.22 -6.68
CA ALA A 91 1.70 14.67 -6.68
C ALA A 91 1.28 15.31 -8.02
N LEU A 92 1.40 14.59 -9.13
CA LEU A 92 1.07 15.11 -10.46
C LEU A 92 -0.43 14.99 -10.77
N THR A 93 -1.03 13.84 -10.42
CA THR A 93 -2.38 13.48 -10.84
C THR A 93 -3.43 13.50 -9.72
N ALA A 94 -3.00 13.61 -8.46
CA ALA A 94 -3.82 13.49 -7.25
C ALA A 94 -4.56 12.14 -7.08
N CYS A 95 -4.32 11.17 -7.97
CA CYS A 95 -4.77 9.79 -7.81
C CYS A 95 -4.09 9.12 -6.61
N LEU A 96 -4.61 7.99 -6.14
CA LEU A 96 -3.89 7.18 -5.16
C LEU A 96 -2.53 6.77 -5.74
N ASN A 97 -1.47 6.85 -4.94
CA ASN A 97 -0.19 6.27 -5.36
C ASN A 97 -0.27 4.73 -5.29
N ARG A 98 0.72 4.04 -5.86
CA ARG A 98 0.80 2.56 -5.87
C ARG A 98 0.55 1.92 -4.51
N GLY A 99 1.22 2.41 -3.46
CA GLY A 99 1.12 1.84 -2.11
C GLY A 99 -0.24 2.06 -1.45
N ALA A 100 -0.82 3.25 -1.61
CA ALA A 100 -2.13 3.57 -1.09
C ALA A 100 -3.25 2.85 -1.83
N PHE A 101 -3.12 2.71 -3.15
CA PHE A 101 -4.06 1.96 -3.98
C PHE A 101 -4.10 0.49 -3.58
N SER A 102 -2.94 -0.20 -3.60
CA SER A 102 -2.88 -1.63 -3.26
C SER A 102 -3.32 -1.91 -1.83
N SER A 103 -2.94 -1.06 -0.86
CA SER A 103 -3.40 -1.17 0.53
C SER A 103 -4.93 -1.06 0.62
N ARG A 104 -5.55 -0.05 0.00
CA ARG A 104 -7.01 0.13 0.06
C ARG A 104 -7.77 -0.99 -0.63
N VAL A 105 -7.25 -1.51 -1.74
CA VAL A 105 -7.84 -2.66 -2.43
C VAL A 105 -7.78 -3.90 -1.52
N ASN A 106 -6.63 -4.19 -0.91
CA ASN A 106 -6.51 -5.29 0.06
C ASN A 106 -7.46 -5.13 1.26
N ASP A 107 -7.63 -3.91 1.78
CA ASP A 107 -8.57 -3.64 2.87
C ASP A 107 -10.03 -3.89 2.45
N VAL A 108 -10.41 -3.60 1.21
CA VAL A 108 -11.74 -3.96 0.68
C VAL A 108 -11.89 -5.46 0.54
N LEU A 109 -10.93 -6.13 -0.10
CA LEU A 109 -10.95 -7.58 -0.31
C LEU A 109 -11.03 -8.34 1.02
N ALA A 110 -10.25 -7.94 2.02
CA ALA A 110 -10.27 -8.54 3.35
C ALA A 110 -11.62 -8.35 4.06
N ARG A 111 -12.24 -7.17 3.92
CA ARG A 111 -13.57 -6.88 4.49
C ARG A 111 -14.66 -7.73 3.85
N GLU A 112 -14.63 -7.92 2.53
CA GLU A 112 -15.58 -8.78 1.81
C GLU A 112 -15.46 -10.24 2.26
N ILE A 113 -14.23 -10.76 2.39
CA ILE A 113 -13.98 -12.12 2.89
C ILE A 113 -14.56 -12.32 4.30
N ALA A 114 -14.38 -11.33 5.18
CA ALA A 114 -14.88 -11.40 6.55
C ALA A 114 -16.42 -11.40 6.65
N ARG A 115 -17.12 -10.85 5.66
CA ARG A 115 -18.58 -10.70 5.67
C ARG A 115 -19.37 -11.98 5.39
N ARG A 116 -18.72 -13.09 5.00
CA ARG A 116 -19.21 -14.49 4.83
C ARG A 116 -20.50 -14.74 4.01
N ASN A 117 -21.32 -13.72 3.74
CA ASN A 117 -22.66 -13.81 3.13
C ASN A 117 -22.84 -12.92 1.88
N GLN A 118 -21.82 -12.13 1.50
CA GLN A 118 -21.83 -11.36 0.25
C GLN A 118 -20.90 -12.06 -0.76
N ARG A 119 -21.35 -12.17 -2.01
CA ARG A 119 -20.52 -12.67 -3.11
C ARG A 119 -19.39 -11.66 -3.33
N THR A 120 -18.18 -11.98 -2.87
CA THR A 120 -16.97 -11.22 -3.16
C THR A 120 -16.77 -11.17 -4.67
N MET A 121 -17.20 -10.08 -5.29
CA MET A 121 -17.09 -9.89 -6.72
C MET A 121 -16.61 -8.48 -7.05
N GLY A 122 -15.98 -8.33 -8.20
CA GLY A 122 -15.49 -7.04 -8.68
C GLY A 122 -14.51 -7.22 -9.82
N ALA A 123 -13.86 -6.13 -10.18
CA ALA A 123 -12.82 -6.14 -11.19
C ALA A 123 -11.65 -5.23 -10.82
N LEU A 124 -10.46 -5.60 -11.26
CA LEU A 124 -9.30 -4.73 -11.32
C LEU A 124 -8.99 -4.45 -12.80
N LEU A 125 -8.88 -3.18 -13.16
CA LEU A 125 -8.43 -2.72 -14.46
C LEU A 125 -7.03 -2.12 -14.30
N VAL A 126 -6.11 -2.53 -15.17
CA VAL A 126 -4.78 -1.93 -15.33
C VAL A 126 -4.77 -1.23 -16.68
N ILE A 127 -4.37 0.04 -16.68
CA ILE A 127 -4.51 0.98 -17.80
C ILE A 127 -3.13 1.57 -18.07
N ASP A 128 -2.72 1.60 -19.33
CA ASP A 128 -1.44 2.19 -19.72
C ASP A 128 -1.62 3.11 -20.93
N ALA A 129 -0.96 4.26 -20.89
CA ALA A 129 -1.00 5.23 -21.96
C ALA A 129 -0.17 4.77 -23.17
N ASP A 130 -0.85 4.60 -24.30
CA ASP A 130 -0.19 4.13 -25.51
C ASP A 130 0.80 5.16 -26.05
N HIS A 131 1.99 4.69 -26.43
CA HIS A 131 3.03 5.53 -27.03
C HIS A 131 3.41 6.77 -26.20
N PHE A 132 3.29 6.70 -24.87
CA PHE A 132 3.58 7.83 -23.98
C PHE A 132 5.02 8.34 -24.11
N LYS A 133 5.99 7.43 -24.30
CA LYS A 133 7.37 7.81 -24.63
C LYS A 133 7.46 8.72 -25.86
N THR A 134 6.71 8.42 -26.93
CA THR A 134 6.68 9.25 -28.15
C THR A 134 6.15 10.65 -27.86
N ILE A 135 5.16 10.79 -26.97
CA ILE A 135 4.64 12.09 -26.54
C ILE A 135 5.74 12.89 -25.84
N ASN A 136 6.45 12.28 -24.90
CA ASN A 136 7.58 12.92 -24.21
C ASN A 136 8.70 13.31 -25.18
N ASP A 137 9.07 12.40 -26.09
CA ASP A 137 10.15 12.63 -27.04
C ASP A 137 9.79 13.74 -28.06
N SER A 138 8.50 13.89 -28.41
CA SER A 138 8.04 14.87 -29.40
C SER A 138 7.72 16.26 -28.81
N PHE A 139 7.19 16.30 -27.58
CA PHE A 139 6.64 17.53 -27.00
C PHE A 139 7.29 17.92 -25.66
N GLY A 140 8.17 17.08 -25.13
CA GLY A 140 8.84 17.28 -23.84
C GLY A 140 8.03 16.79 -22.65
N HIS A 141 8.72 16.55 -21.53
CA HIS A 141 8.13 16.00 -20.32
C HIS A 141 7.01 16.86 -19.71
N ALA A 142 7.06 18.19 -19.87
CA ALA A 142 6.00 19.07 -19.39
C ALA A 142 4.65 18.80 -20.08
N GLU A 143 4.67 18.49 -21.37
CA GLU A 143 3.46 18.12 -22.13
C GLU A 143 3.05 16.67 -21.84
N GLY A 144 4.01 15.78 -21.56
CA GLY A 144 3.71 14.45 -21.01
C GLY A 144 2.95 14.53 -19.68
N ASP A 145 3.36 15.43 -18.78
CA ASP A 145 2.67 15.68 -17.52
C ASP A 145 1.24 16.21 -17.73
N VAL A 146 1.04 17.07 -18.74
CA VAL A 146 -0.31 17.50 -19.16
C VAL A 146 -1.13 16.32 -19.67
N ALA A 147 -0.56 15.47 -20.53
CA ALA A 147 -1.25 14.29 -21.05
C ALA A 147 -1.72 13.35 -19.93
N LEU A 148 -0.88 13.11 -18.90
CA LEU A 148 -1.28 12.30 -17.75
C LEU A 148 -2.45 12.91 -16.96
N ARG A 149 -2.45 14.24 -16.76
CA ARG A 149 -3.58 14.94 -16.12
C ARG A 149 -4.85 14.85 -16.96
N VAL A 150 -4.74 14.96 -18.28
CA VAL A 150 -5.87 14.81 -19.21
C VAL A 150 -6.45 13.38 -19.14
N ILE A 151 -5.59 12.36 -19.12
CA ILE A 151 -6.00 10.96 -18.98
C ILE A 151 -6.79 10.77 -17.67
N VAL A 152 -6.28 11.26 -16.55
CA VAL A 152 -6.97 11.14 -15.26
C VAL A 152 -8.29 11.91 -15.24
N ALA A 153 -8.32 13.12 -15.80
CA ALA A 153 -9.55 13.90 -15.92
C ALA A 153 -10.61 13.24 -16.81
N ALA A 154 -10.19 12.42 -17.79
CA ALA A 154 -11.09 11.62 -18.61
C ALA A 154 -11.57 10.34 -17.90
N ILE A 155 -10.73 9.73 -17.06
CA ILE A 155 -11.07 8.52 -16.30
C ILE A 155 -12.05 8.84 -15.17
N GLN A 156 -11.81 9.89 -14.37
CA GLN A 156 -12.57 10.16 -13.13
C GLN A 156 -14.10 10.20 -13.32
N PRO A 157 -14.66 10.87 -14.34
CA PRO A 157 -16.11 10.90 -14.56
C PRO A 157 -16.72 9.53 -14.90
N CYS A 158 -15.89 8.56 -15.29
CA CYS A 158 -16.33 7.19 -15.56
C CYS A 158 -16.54 6.38 -14.27
N LEU A 159 -16.12 6.88 -13.12
CA LEU A 159 -16.06 6.13 -11.86
C LEU A 159 -17.18 6.55 -10.90
N ARG A 160 -17.62 5.60 -10.07
CA ARG A 160 -18.56 5.81 -8.96
C ARG A 160 -17.79 6.20 -7.69
N SER A 161 -18.51 6.55 -6.63
CA SER A 161 -17.93 6.94 -5.34
C SER A 161 -17.07 5.87 -4.68
N ASP A 162 -17.41 4.60 -4.88
CA ASP A 162 -16.75 3.45 -4.25
C ASP A 162 -15.63 2.87 -5.11
N ASP A 163 -15.54 3.31 -6.37
CA ASP A 163 -14.47 2.92 -7.29
C ASP A 163 -13.19 3.65 -6.89
N MET A 164 -12.05 2.99 -7.09
CA MET A 164 -10.75 3.56 -6.73
C MET A 164 -9.92 3.79 -7.99
N LEU A 165 -9.24 4.93 -8.08
CA LEU A 165 -8.27 5.24 -9.13
C LEU A 165 -6.90 5.45 -8.50
N GLY A 166 -5.90 4.73 -9.01
CA GLY A 166 -4.50 4.86 -8.62
C GLY A 166 -3.58 5.05 -9.82
N ARG A 167 -2.45 5.72 -9.60
CA ARG A 167 -1.31 5.74 -10.50
C ARG A 167 -0.25 4.79 -9.95
N LEU A 168 0.01 3.72 -10.68
CA LEU A 168 0.91 2.63 -10.25
C LEU A 168 2.35 2.86 -10.72
N GLY A 169 2.52 3.55 -11.85
CA GLY A 169 3.81 3.80 -12.48
C GLY A 169 3.86 5.16 -13.20
N GLY A 170 4.82 5.31 -14.12
CA GLY A 170 4.99 6.55 -14.89
C GLY A 170 3.76 6.90 -15.74
N GLU A 171 3.34 5.96 -16.58
CA GLU A 171 2.16 6.07 -17.45
C GLU A 171 1.06 5.04 -17.16
N GLU A 172 1.19 4.34 -16.04
CA GLU A 172 0.32 3.23 -15.64
C GLU A 172 -0.65 3.65 -14.54
N PHE A 173 -1.92 3.37 -14.76
CA PHE A 173 -3.02 3.60 -13.85
C PHE A 173 -3.73 2.29 -13.53
N ALA A 174 -4.45 2.26 -12.43
CA ALA A 174 -5.35 1.16 -12.12
C ALA A 174 -6.67 1.66 -11.56
N VAL A 175 -7.73 0.94 -11.91
CA VAL A 175 -9.08 1.16 -11.41
C VAL A 175 -9.58 -0.10 -10.72
N PHE A 176 -10.00 0.03 -9.48
CA PHE A 176 -10.65 -1.07 -8.75
C PHE A 176 -12.15 -0.80 -8.65
N LEU A 177 -12.94 -1.80 -9.06
CA LEU A 177 -14.39 -1.75 -9.20
C LEU A 177 -15.04 -2.77 -8.24
N PRO A 178 -15.26 -2.42 -6.96
CA PRO A 178 -15.88 -3.33 -6.01
C PRO A 178 -17.32 -3.64 -6.41
N GLY A 179 -17.70 -4.92 -6.40
CA GLY A 179 -19.06 -5.35 -6.73
C GLY A 179 -19.41 -5.31 -8.22
N ALA A 180 -18.48 -4.97 -9.11
CA ALA A 180 -18.74 -4.95 -10.55
C ALA A 180 -18.91 -6.35 -11.13
N SER A 181 -19.96 -6.55 -11.93
CA SER A 181 -20.12 -7.75 -12.76
C SER A 181 -19.16 -7.71 -13.96
N PRO A 182 -18.88 -8.86 -14.61
CA PRO A 182 -18.05 -8.88 -15.81
C PRO A 182 -18.53 -7.89 -16.89
N VAL A 183 -19.85 -7.80 -17.11
CA VAL A 183 -20.46 -6.89 -18.09
C VAL A 183 -20.23 -5.43 -17.67
N ASN A 184 -20.51 -5.09 -16.41
CA ASN A 184 -20.31 -3.71 -15.91
C ASN A 184 -18.83 -3.31 -15.97
N ALA A 185 -17.91 -4.22 -15.65
CA ALA A 185 -16.48 -3.97 -15.71
C ALA A 185 -16.01 -3.70 -17.14
N ALA A 186 -16.49 -4.49 -18.11
CA ALA A 186 -16.21 -4.29 -19.53
C ALA A 186 -16.76 -2.95 -20.04
N ASP A 187 -18.00 -2.60 -19.67
CA ASP A 187 -18.62 -1.33 -20.05
C ASP A 187 -17.84 -0.12 -19.49
N ILE A 188 -17.39 -0.19 -18.24
CA ILE A 188 -16.59 0.87 -17.60
C ILE A 188 -15.22 0.96 -18.29
N ALA A 189 -14.55 -0.16 -18.53
CA ALA A 189 -13.26 -0.18 -19.22
C ALA A 189 -13.34 0.44 -20.63
N GLU A 190 -14.37 0.08 -21.40
CA GLU A 190 -14.58 0.62 -22.75
C GLU A 190 -15.00 2.09 -22.72
N ARG A 191 -15.74 2.50 -21.70
CA ARG A 191 -16.04 3.92 -21.48
C ARG A 191 -14.76 4.71 -21.19
N ILE A 192 -13.91 4.24 -20.29
CA ILE A 192 -12.61 4.85 -19.98
C ILE A 192 -11.79 5.01 -21.25
N ARG A 193 -11.63 3.93 -22.02
CA ARG A 193 -10.84 3.93 -23.26
C ARG A 193 -11.34 4.98 -24.26
N ARG A 194 -12.65 5.04 -24.49
CA ARG A 194 -13.27 6.03 -25.38
C ARG A 194 -13.12 7.46 -24.84
N SER A 195 -13.39 7.68 -23.57
CA SER A 195 -13.28 9.01 -22.95
C SER A 195 -11.87 9.56 -23.04
N VAL A 196 -10.83 8.74 -22.86
CA VAL A 196 -9.44 9.17 -23.08
C VAL A 196 -9.19 9.50 -24.56
N ALA A 197 -9.70 8.67 -25.48
CA ALA A 197 -9.52 8.86 -26.92
C ALA A 197 -10.22 10.11 -27.48
N GLU A 198 -11.25 10.60 -26.79
CA GLU A 198 -12.03 11.79 -27.12
C GLU A 198 -11.57 13.03 -26.32
N ALA A 199 -10.71 12.86 -25.31
CA ALA A 199 -10.26 13.94 -24.47
C ALA A 199 -9.41 14.95 -25.27
N PRO A 200 -9.64 16.27 -25.10
CA PRO A 200 -8.86 17.28 -25.79
C PRO A 200 -7.45 17.34 -25.21
N PHE A 201 -6.46 16.97 -26.02
CA PHE A 201 -5.04 17.17 -25.74
C PHE A 201 -4.42 17.92 -26.92
N GLN A 202 -3.88 19.11 -26.65
CA GLN A 202 -3.41 20.03 -27.69
C GLN A 202 -1.99 20.56 -27.40
N PRO A 203 -0.96 19.71 -27.40
CA PRO A 203 0.42 20.16 -27.22
C PRO A 203 0.78 21.14 -28.35
N ALA A 204 1.39 22.27 -27.99
CA ALA A 204 1.70 23.36 -28.92
C ALA A 204 0.49 23.84 -29.78
N GLY A 205 -0.73 23.71 -29.27
CA GLY A 205 -1.95 24.18 -29.93
C GLY A 205 -2.48 23.30 -31.06
N ARG A 206 -1.98 22.06 -31.22
CA ARG A 206 -2.48 21.11 -32.23
C ARG A 206 -3.10 19.89 -31.57
N LEU A 207 -4.28 19.48 -32.04
CA LEU A 207 -4.96 18.29 -31.52
C LEU A 207 -4.10 17.04 -31.73
N HIS A 208 -3.79 16.36 -30.63
CA HIS A 208 -3.12 15.08 -30.60
C HIS A 208 -4.01 14.07 -29.86
N ARG A 209 -4.27 12.93 -30.49
CA ARG A 209 -5.10 11.89 -29.88
C ARG A 209 -4.30 11.14 -28.83
N LEU A 210 -4.81 11.07 -27.60
CA LEU A 210 -4.32 10.16 -26.57
C LEU A 210 -5.08 8.85 -26.67
N THR A 211 -4.43 7.71 -26.48
CA THR A 211 -5.12 6.42 -26.34
C THR A 211 -4.53 5.65 -25.18
N VAL A 212 -5.33 4.72 -24.64
CA VAL A 212 -4.91 3.81 -23.58
C VAL A 212 -5.27 2.39 -23.97
N SER A 213 -4.42 1.46 -23.55
CA SER A 213 -4.75 0.03 -23.52
C SER A 213 -5.18 -0.36 -22.11
N VAL A 214 -6.16 -1.25 -22.00
CA VAL A 214 -6.73 -1.67 -20.71
C VAL A 214 -6.72 -3.19 -20.62
N GLY A 215 -6.14 -3.71 -19.55
CA GLY A 215 -6.23 -5.11 -19.14
C GLY A 215 -7.10 -5.24 -17.89
N GLY A 216 -8.03 -6.20 -17.87
CA GLY A 216 -8.99 -6.36 -16.78
C GLY A 216 -9.03 -7.77 -16.21
N ALA A 217 -9.09 -7.90 -14.89
CA ALA A 217 -9.30 -9.16 -14.18
C ALA A 217 -10.60 -9.10 -13.38
N VAL A 218 -11.54 -10.01 -13.66
CA VAL A 218 -12.83 -10.09 -12.94
C VAL A 218 -12.82 -11.25 -11.97
N PHE A 219 -13.19 -11.00 -10.71
CA PHE A 219 -13.25 -12.02 -9.68
C PHE A 219 -14.67 -12.20 -9.13
N ASN A 220 -14.95 -13.40 -8.66
CA ASN A 220 -16.19 -13.78 -7.98
C ASN A 220 -15.94 -14.68 -6.75
N SER A 221 -14.68 -14.77 -6.33
CA SER A 221 -14.20 -15.55 -5.20
C SER A 221 -13.11 -14.75 -4.43
N PRO A 222 -12.79 -15.12 -3.19
CA PRO A 222 -11.69 -14.52 -2.44
C PRO A 222 -10.37 -14.55 -3.22
N VAL A 223 -9.74 -13.38 -3.37
CA VAL A 223 -8.50 -13.19 -4.11
C VAL A 223 -7.68 -12.06 -3.48
N GLY A 224 -6.36 -12.11 -3.63
CA GLY A 224 -5.44 -11.04 -3.20
C GLY A 224 -5.15 -10.05 -4.33
N PHE A 225 -4.72 -8.84 -3.96
CA PHE A 225 -4.39 -7.79 -4.94
C PHE A 225 -3.32 -8.21 -5.96
N GLU A 226 -2.21 -8.83 -5.52
CA GLU A 226 -1.11 -9.20 -6.41
C GLU A 226 -1.56 -10.16 -7.52
N GLU A 227 -2.47 -11.08 -7.18
CA GLU A 227 -2.98 -12.07 -8.12
C GLU A 227 -3.94 -11.45 -9.14
N LEU A 228 -4.81 -10.54 -8.70
CA LEU A 228 -5.63 -9.72 -9.60
C LEU A 228 -4.77 -8.86 -10.54
N PHE A 229 -3.73 -8.23 -9.99
CA PHE A 229 -2.84 -7.35 -10.74
C PHE A 229 -2.11 -8.12 -11.82
N ARG A 230 -1.60 -9.31 -11.50
CA ARG A 230 -0.89 -10.18 -12.45
C ARG A 230 -1.76 -10.61 -13.64
N VAL A 231 -3.02 -10.98 -13.40
CA VAL A 231 -3.95 -11.35 -14.48
C VAL A 231 -4.35 -10.13 -15.31
N ALA A 232 -4.61 -8.98 -14.67
CA ALA A 232 -4.95 -7.76 -15.39
C ALA A 232 -3.76 -7.23 -16.24
N ASP A 233 -2.53 -7.32 -15.73
CA ASP A 233 -1.30 -6.94 -16.45
C ASP A 233 -1.05 -7.82 -17.68
N LEU A 234 -1.31 -9.13 -17.56
CA LEU A 234 -1.27 -10.03 -18.71
C LEU A 234 -2.26 -9.60 -19.80
N HIS A 235 -3.51 -9.32 -19.45
CA HIS A 235 -4.49 -8.87 -20.43
C HIS A 235 -4.11 -7.50 -21.01
N LEU A 236 -3.45 -6.63 -20.24
CA LEU A 236 -2.91 -5.37 -20.75
C LEU A 236 -1.81 -5.62 -21.78
N TYR A 237 -0.93 -6.59 -21.53
CA TYR A 237 0.08 -7.00 -22.49
C TYR A 237 -0.55 -7.51 -23.80
N GLU A 238 -1.59 -8.34 -23.70
CA GLU A 238 -2.37 -8.82 -24.85
C GLU A 238 -3.02 -7.67 -25.61
N ALA A 239 -3.61 -6.69 -24.90
CA ALA A 239 -4.19 -5.49 -25.49
C ALA A 239 -3.16 -4.69 -26.30
N LYS A 240 -1.94 -4.53 -25.75
CA LYS A 240 -0.83 -3.85 -26.42
C LYS A 240 -0.34 -4.64 -27.64
N GLY A 241 -0.22 -5.97 -27.52
CA GLY A 241 0.19 -6.87 -28.60
C GLY A 241 -0.80 -6.93 -29.76
N ALA A 242 -2.09 -6.86 -29.47
CA ALA A 242 -3.17 -6.88 -30.47
C ALA A 242 -3.41 -5.52 -31.17
N GLY A 243 -2.53 -4.54 -30.97
CA GLY A 243 -2.57 -3.25 -31.68
C GLY A 243 -3.04 -2.06 -30.86
N ARG A 244 -3.05 -2.16 -29.51
CA ARG A 244 -3.32 -1.06 -28.56
C ARG A 244 -4.74 -0.48 -28.68
N ASN A 245 -5.02 0.58 -27.93
CA ASN A 245 -6.29 1.30 -27.90
C ASN A 245 -7.51 0.36 -27.81
N ARG A 246 -7.45 -0.59 -26.88
CA ARG A 246 -8.45 -1.64 -26.68
C ARG A 246 -8.52 -2.09 -25.23
N VAL A 247 -9.55 -2.88 -24.95
CA VAL A 247 -9.79 -3.52 -23.66
C VAL A 247 -9.69 -5.01 -23.86
N GLU A 248 -8.86 -5.68 -23.06
CA GLU A 248 -8.86 -7.13 -22.87
C GLU A 248 -9.25 -7.41 -21.43
N LEU A 249 -10.28 -8.22 -21.21
CA LEU A 249 -10.82 -8.49 -19.87
C LEU A 249 -11.35 -9.92 -19.79
N ALA A 250 -10.87 -10.68 -18.82
CA ALA A 250 -11.32 -12.03 -18.60
C ALA A 250 -11.59 -12.32 -17.10
N PRO A 251 -12.45 -13.31 -16.80
CA PRO A 251 -12.55 -13.86 -15.45
C PRO A 251 -11.21 -14.39 -14.97
N MET A 252 -10.98 -14.29 -13.66
CA MET A 252 -9.86 -14.98 -13.02
C MET A 252 -9.94 -16.49 -13.31
N PRO A 253 -8.82 -17.14 -13.64
CA PRO A 253 -8.78 -18.60 -13.79
C PRO A 253 -9.28 -19.28 -12.51
N PRO A 254 -10.07 -20.36 -12.61
CA PRO A 254 -10.61 -21.05 -11.45
C PRO A 254 -9.53 -21.70 -10.56
N ASP A 255 -8.38 -22.08 -11.15
CA ASP A 255 -7.26 -22.73 -10.47
C ASP A 255 -5.98 -21.91 -10.64
N LEU A 256 -5.82 -20.88 -9.83
CA LEU A 256 -4.55 -20.14 -9.75
C LEU A 256 -3.61 -20.90 -8.81
N THR A 257 -2.90 -21.88 -9.37
CA THR A 257 -1.75 -22.45 -8.68
C THR A 257 -0.65 -21.39 -8.56
N PRO A 258 0.16 -21.37 -7.48
CA PRO A 258 1.34 -20.53 -7.43
C PRO A 258 2.26 -20.92 -8.61
N GLY A 259 2.34 -20.06 -9.62
CA GLY A 259 3.08 -20.32 -10.85
C GLY A 259 2.25 -20.45 -12.14
N TRP A 260 0.94 -20.20 -12.12
CA TRP A 260 0.17 -20.10 -13.38
C TRP A 260 0.75 -19.01 -14.28
N LEU A 261 1.45 -19.40 -15.35
CA LEU A 261 1.78 -18.53 -16.48
C LEU A 261 0.77 -18.83 -17.57
N ALA A 262 0.17 -17.80 -18.16
CA ALA A 262 -0.78 -18.00 -19.24
C ALA A 262 -0.13 -18.68 -20.45
N PRO A 263 -0.88 -19.49 -21.22
CA PRO A 263 -0.37 -20.16 -22.42
C PRO A 263 0.27 -19.20 -23.44
N SER A 264 -0.13 -17.92 -23.46
CA SER A 264 0.39 -16.88 -24.35
C SER A 264 1.81 -16.39 -24.01
N LEU A 265 2.35 -16.71 -22.83
CA LEU A 265 3.72 -16.36 -22.42
C LEU A 265 4.75 -17.48 -22.66
N LEU A 266 4.32 -18.63 -23.21
CA LEU A 266 5.17 -19.80 -23.45
C LEU A 266 5.61 -19.96 -24.92
N ASN A 267 5.25 -19.01 -25.80
CA ASN A 267 5.64 -19.02 -27.22
C ASN A 267 6.36 -17.73 -27.63
#